data_AF-A0A6M1YQN9-F1
#
_entry.id   AF-A0A6M1YQN9-F1
#
_cell.length_a   1.000
_cell.length_b   1.000
_cell.length_c   1.000
_cell.angle_alpha   90.00
_cell.angle_beta   90.00
_cell.angle_gamma   90.00
#
_symmetry.space_group_name_H-M   'P 1'
#
loop_
_entity.id
_entity.type
_entity.pdbx_description
1 polymer ?
#
loop_
_entity_poly.entity_id
_entity_poly.type
_entity_poly.pdbx_seq_one_letter_code
_entity_poly.pdbx_strand_id
1 'polypeptide(L)'
;MALISDPEEGDLVKGTGGIRKTRMRSSSKGKSGGFRVYYCDIAIKERLYLLVLYAKNIKEDLSSEEKKWCKVYIEKIKKELKI
;
A
#
# COMPACT_ATOMS: atom_id res chain seq x y z
N MET A 1 -5.11 12.24 6.14
CA MET A 1 -4.51 12.06 7.48
C MET A 1 -4.99 10.79 8.20
N ALA A 2 -5.64 9.83 7.51
CA ALA A 2 -6.13 8.60 8.15
C ALA A 2 -5.02 7.56 8.37
N LEU A 3 -4.20 7.30 7.33
CA LEU A 3 -3.18 6.24 7.34
C LEU A 3 -2.05 6.38 8.37
N ILE A 4 -1.72 7.59 8.79
CA ILE A 4 -0.69 7.80 9.82
C ILE A 4 -1.29 7.55 11.22
N SER A 5 -2.57 7.83 11.40
CA SER A 5 -3.27 7.63 12.66
C SER A 5 -3.70 6.18 12.86
N ASP A 6 -4.05 5.48 11.79
CA ASP A 6 -4.34 4.04 11.79
C ASP A 6 -3.75 3.37 10.55
N PRO A 7 -2.48 2.93 10.61
CA PRO A 7 -1.85 2.21 9.51
C PRO A 7 -2.38 0.79 9.35
N GLU A 8 -3.16 0.25 10.28
CA GLU A 8 -3.71 -1.10 10.20
C GLU A 8 -5.08 -1.19 9.52
N GLU A 9 -5.73 -0.04 9.27
CA GLU A 9 -7.05 0.09 8.62
C GLU A 9 -7.11 -0.63 7.25
N GLY A 10 -5.99 -0.72 6.53
CA GLY A 10 -5.92 -1.35 5.21
C GLY A 10 -5.91 -2.87 5.25
N ASP A 11 -6.58 -3.49 4.28
CA ASP A 11 -6.67 -4.94 4.11
C ASP A 11 -5.29 -5.54 3.76
N LEU A 12 -4.87 -6.59 4.47
CA LEU A 12 -3.63 -7.30 4.16
C LEU A 12 -3.72 -8.03 2.81
N VAL A 13 -2.80 -7.70 1.91
CA VAL A 13 -2.69 -8.35 0.59
C VAL A 13 -1.73 -9.53 0.70
N LYS A 14 -2.27 -10.75 0.74
CA LYS A 14 -1.46 -11.98 0.81
C LYS A 14 -0.46 -12.08 -0.35
N GLY A 15 0.73 -12.62 -0.07
CA GLY A 15 1.78 -12.84 -1.07
C GLY A 15 2.66 -11.63 -1.41
N THR A 16 2.50 -10.51 -0.70
CA THR A 16 3.24 -9.24 -0.95
C THR A 16 4.31 -8.91 0.09
N GLY A 17 4.52 -9.75 1.10
CA GLY A 17 5.50 -9.51 2.17
C GLY A 17 5.04 -8.54 3.28
N GLY A 18 3.74 -8.20 3.32
CA GLY A 18 3.14 -7.36 4.35
C GLY A 18 2.55 -6.04 3.84
N ILE A 19 2.15 -5.98 2.58
CA ILE A 19 1.46 -4.80 2.03
C ILE A 19 -0.01 -4.83 2.40
N ARG A 20 -0.53 -3.66 2.77
CA ARG A 20 -1.94 -3.38 3.03
C ARG A 20 -2.53 -2.53 1.90
N LYS A 21 -3.83 -2.70 1.66
CA LYS A 21 -4.61 -2.01 0.64
C LYS A 21 -5.66 -1.13 1.31
N THR A 22 -5.69 0.15 0.97
CA THR A 22 -6.77 1.05 1.40
C THR A 22 -7.37 1.82 0.22
N ARG A 23 -8.56 2.38 0.43
CA ARG A 23 -9.28 3.22 -0.53
C ARG A 23 -9.24 4.65 -0.05
N MET A 24 -8.58 5.52 -0.80
CA MET A 24 -8.55 6.96 -0.51
C MET A 24 -9.53 7.70 -1.42
N ARG A 25 -10.26 8.66 -0.86
CA ARG A 25 -11.07 9.59 -1.65
C ARG A 25 -10.15 10.68 -2.21
N SER A 26 -10.38 11.08 -3.46
CA SER A 26 -9.75 12.31 -3.97
C SER A 26 -10.43 13.52 -3.34
N SER A 27 -9.64 14.52 -3.01
CA SER A 27 -10.11 15.83 -2.55
C SER A 27 -10.61 16.71 -3.71
N SER A 28 -10.24 16.42 -4.96
CA SER A 28 -10.43 17.31 -6.12
C SER A 28 -11.38 16.78 -7.20
N LYS A 29 -11.80 15.51 -7.15
CA LYS A 29 -12.73 14.91 -8.13
C LYS A 29 -13.92 14.28 -7.41
N GLY A 30 -15.11 14.32 -8.04
CA GLY A 30 -16.38 13.77 -7.52
C GLY A 30 -16.34 12.26 -7.22
N LYS A 31 -17.50 11.60 -7.04
CA LYS A 31 -17.62 10.19 -6.56
C LYS A 31 -16.74 9.13 -7.27
N SER A 32 -16.24 9.41 -8.48
CA SER A 32 -15.34 8.55 -9.28
C SER A 32 -13.84 8.79 -9.04
N GLY A 33 -13.43 9.83 -8.31
CA GLY A 33 -12.03 10.26 -8.17
C GLY A 33 -11.16 9.46 -7.19
N GLY A 34 -11.69 8.43 -6.54
CA GLY A 34 -10.95 7.69 -5.52
C GLY A 34 -9.72 6.94 -6.05
N PHE A 35 -8.80 6.61 -5.14
CA PHE A 35 -7.59 5.86 -5.39
C PHE A 35 -7.54 4.58 -4.55
N ARG A 36 -6.94 3.54 -5.11
CA ARG A 36 -6.51 2.34 -4.36
C ARG A 36 -5.04 2.51 -4.06
N VAL A 37 -4.69 2.50 -2.78
CA VAL A 37 -3.34 2.73 -2.29
C VAL A 37 -2.84 1.45 -1.64
N TYR A 38 -1.66 1.02 -2.06
CA TYR A 38 -0.94 -0.12 -1.51
C TYR A 38 0.27 0.39 -0.76
N TYR A 39 0.33 0.08 0.53
CA TYR A 39 1.34 0.60 1.42
C TYR A 39 1.83 -0.49 2.38
N CYS A 40 3.00 -0.29 2.98
CA CYS A 40 3.54 -1.15 4.01
C CYS A 40 3.89 -0.30 5.21
N ASP A 41 3.38 -0.70 6.38
CA ASP A 41 3.72 -0.09 7.65
C ASP A 41 4.89 -0.84 8.29
N ILE A 42 5.90 -0.08 8.71
CA ILE A 42 7.05 -0.56 9.45
C ILE A 42 7.07 0.17 10.79
N ALA A 43 6.19 -0.26 11.69
CA ALA A 43 6.00 0.34 13.01
C ALA A 43 7.30 0.48 13.82
N ILE A 44 8.20 -0.52 13.77
CA ILE A 44 9.49 -0.52 14.51
C ILE A 44 10.39 0.67 14.11
N LYS A 45 10.23 1.15 12.87
CA LYS A 45 11.00 2.29 12.35
C LYS A 45 10.16 3.54 12.20
N GLU A 46 8.89 3.51 12.61
CA GLU A 46 7.91 4.58 12.45
C GLU A 46 7.84 5.10 11.00
N ARG A 47 7.89 4.17 10.03
CA ARG A 47 7.90 4.49 8.60
C ARG A 47 6.75 3.82 7.86
N LEU A 48 6.00 4.64 7.12
CA LEU A 48 4.96 4.21 6.21
C LEU A 48 5.45 4.33 4.76
N TYR A 49 5.54 3.21 4.05
CA TYR A 49 5.96 3.16 2.65
C TYR A 49 4.75 3.03 1.75
N LEU A 50 4.52 3.98 0.84
CA LEU A 50 3.52 3.86 -0.22
C LEU A 50 4.21 3.31 -1.47
N LEU A 51 3.78 2.14 -1.95
CA LEU A 51 4.42 1.46 -3.07
C LEU A 51 3.68 1.69 -4.38
N VAL A 52 2.36 1.58 -4.35
CA VAL A 52 1.56 1.59 -5.57
C VAL A 52 0.27 2.36 -5.35
N LEU A 53 -0.12 3.14 -6.35
CA LEU A 53 -1.34 3.92 -6.36
C LEU A 53 -2.02 3.78 -7.72
N TYR A 54 -3.30 3.39 -7.71
CA TYR A 54 -4.13 3.35 -8.91
C TYR A 54 -5.40 4.19 -8.73
N ALA A 55 -5.84 4.85 -9.78
CA ALA A 55 -7.19 5.39 -9.81
C ALA A 55 -8.23 4.26 -9.80
N LYS A 56 -9.39 4.52 -9.17
CA LYS A 56 -10.48 3.54 -9.00
C LYS A 56 -10.91 2.87 -10.32
N ASN A 57 -10.83 3.56 -11.44
CA ASN A 57 -11.27 3.08 -12.74
C ASN A 57 -10.19 2.30 -13.53
N ILE A 58 -8.93 2.28 -13.07
CA ILE A 58 -7.83 1.67 -13.83
C ILE A 58 -7.68 0.19 -13.47
N LYS A 59 -7.64 -0.12 -12.16
CA LYS A 59 -7.30 -1.46 -11.70
C LYS A 59 -7.87 -1.77 -10.33
N GLU A 60 -8.42 -2.98 -10.18
CA GLU A 60 -9.08 -3.40 -8.94
C GLU A 60 -8.13 -3.96 -7.88
N ASP A 61 -7.20 -4.83 -8.29
CA ASP A 61 -6.22 -5.49 -7.42
C ASP A 61 -4.84 -5.57 -8.08
N LEU A 62 -3.80 -5.92 -7.30
CA LEU A 62 -2.47 -6.20 -7.85
C LEU A 62 -2.51 -7.51 -8.64
N SER A 63 -1.84 -7.53 -9.78
CA SER A 63 -1.60 -8.78 -10.52
C SER A 63 -0.65 -9.68 -9.74
N SER A 64 -0.62 -10.97 -10.08
CA SER A 64 0.31 -11.93 -9.47
C SER A 64 1.78 -11.51 -9.64
N GLU A 65 2.11 -10.87 -10.76
CA GLU A 65 3.45 -10.35 -11.03
C GLU A 65 3.77 -9.14 -10.14
N GLU A 66 2.85 -8.17 -10.05
CA GLU A 66 3.02 -7.00 -9.17
C GLU A 66 3.17 -7.40 -7.71
N LYS A 67 2.45 -8.44 -7.25
CA LYS A 67 2.61 -8.99 -5.90
C LYS A 67 4.01 -9.53 -5.67
N LYS A 68 4.61 -10.21 -6.66
CA LYS A 68 6.00 -10.69 -6.58
C LYS A 68 6.98 -9.53 -6.50
N TRP A 69 6.84 -8.52 -7.36
CA TRP A 69 7.70 -7.33 -7.34
C TRP A 69 7.61 -6.58 -6.01
N CYS A 70 6.39 -6.39 -5.52
CA CYS A 70 6.11 -5.82 -4.21
C CYS A 70 6.84 -6.57 -3.09
N LYS A 71 6.73 -7.90 -3.07
CA LYS A 71 7.40 -8.74 -2.06
C LYS A 71 8.92 -8.53 -2.07
N VAL A 72 9.53 -8.60 -3.25
CA VAL A 72 10.98 -8.39 -3.41
C VAL A 72 11.40 -7.00 -2.92
N TYR A 73 10.59 -5.98 -3.20
CA TYR A 73 10.90 -4.60 -2.78
C TYR A 73 10.79 -4.42 -1.26
N ILE A 74 9.74 -4.98 -0.64
CA ILE A 74 9.58 -4.95 0.82
C ILE A 74 10.71 -5.70 1.52
N GLU A 75 11.13 -6.86 1.00
CA GLU A 75 12.27 -7.61 1.55
C GLU A 75 13.56 -6.79 1.49
N LYS A 76 13.79 -6.04 0.40
CA LYS A 76 14.93 -5.11 0.29
C LYS A 76 14.85 -3.98 1.31
N ILE A 77 13.68 -3.36 1.47
CA ILE A 77 13.47 -2.29 2.47
C ILE A 77 13.75 -2.80 3.88
N LYS A 78 13.19 -3.97 4.25
CA LYS A 78 13.41 -4.57 5.56
C LYS A 78 14.90 -4.83 5.81
N LYS A 79 15.59 -5.40 4.82
CA LYS A 79 17.04 -5.62 4.87
C LYS A 79 17.82 -4.31 5.08
N GLU A 80 17.48 -3.24 4.37
CA GLU A 80 18.12 -1.92 4.52
C GLU A 80 17.89 -1.33 5.90
N LEU A 81 16.68 -1.50 6.43
CA LEU A 81 16.31 -1.06 7.78
C LEU A 81 16.84 -1.97 8.89
N LYS A 82 17.53 -3.06 8.52
CA LYS A 82 18.09 -4.09 9.43
C LYS A 82 17.02 -4.71 10.33
N ILE A 83 15.90 -5.10 9.72
CA ILE A 83 14.75 -5.80 10.33
C ILE A 83 14.33 -6.99 9.48
#